data_AF-A0A4Y7K8Z7-F1
#
_entry.id   AF-A0A4Y7K8Z7-F1
#
_cell.length_a   1.000
_cell.length_b   1.000
_cell.length_c   1.000
_cell.angle_alpha   90.00
_cell.angle_beta   90.00
_cell.angle_gamma   90.00
#
_symmetry.space_group_name_H-M   'P 1'
#
loop_
_entity.id
_entity.type
_entity.pdbx_description
1 polymer ?
#
loop_
_entity_poly.entity_id
_entity_poly.type
_entity_poly.pdbx_seq_one_letter_code
_entity_poly.pdbx_strand_id
1 'polypeptide(L)'
;MPGPGPHTMYTIGFGVGLMSLSEGRFSPQHCIIYATNAFLGPDLGSFSEWLTSTIGFGHNLGSLIMDTIHHPFYYILILGFPLSFFYSWISRIFLQKGILDSISGVPLNRLQCLLLVSAGSISHFFLDHLFEENGHSSMYTWIMSTGWWKGRAPVNTDSVVVVGSLCTCLFGGFIYINRVKQSKSFRTQWVQSVKLILVIASLYCVWCASQLYLRNPPQPAVGEEADLGVIVFLAIYLFLPHSLCIMSMNPKDNHLDTTELPL
;
A
#
# COMPACT_ATOMS: atom_id res chain seq x y z
N MET A 1 13.90 -13.17 3.09
CA MET A 1 13.19 -12.04 3.70
C MET A 1 14.14 -10.88 3.94
N PRO A 2 13.79 -9.64 3.52
CA PRO A 2 14.37 -8.46 4.13
C PRO A 2 14.14 -8.55 5.64
N GLY A 3 15.17 -8.28 6.42
CA GLY A 3 15.04 -8.30 7.87
C GLY A 3 14.06 -7.22 8.36
N PRO A 4 13.76 -7.20 9.67
CA PRO A 4 12.86 -6.22 10.26
C PRO A 4 13.34 -4.76 10.11
N GLY A 5 14.65 -4.57 9.97
CA GLY A 5 15.28 -3.26 9.75
C GLY A 5 14.77 -2.56 8.49
N PRO A 6 14.96 -3.13 7.27
CA PRO A 6 14.41 -2.59 6.04
C PRO A 6 12.92 -2.23 6.08
N HIS A 7 12.07 -3.12 6.60
CA HIS A 7 10.63 -2.87 6.77
C HIS A 7 10.35 -1.64 7.63
N THR A 8 11.03 -1.55 8.77
CA THR A 8 10.91 -0.42 9.71
C THR A 8 11.43 0.87 9.09
N MET A 9 12.60 0.85 8.43
CA MET A 9 13.19 2.04 7.80
C MET A 9 12.32 2.56 6.66
N TYR A 10 11.77 1.68 5.83
CA TYR A 10 10.85 2.05 4.74
C TYR A 10 9.62 2.78 5.29
N THR A 11 8.95 2.18 6.27
CA THR A 11 7.69 2.70 6.80
C THR A 11 7.85 3.91 7.71
N ILE A 12 8.88 3.97 8.55
CA ILE A 12 9.21 5.18 9.31
C ILE A 12 9.66 6.30 8.37
N GLY A 13 10.51 6.01 7.38
CA GLY A 13 10.98 7.01 6.42
C GLY A 13 9.82 7.65 5.65
N PHE A 14 8.91 6.83 5.12
CA PHE A 14 7.69 7.32 4.49
C PHE A 14 6.78 8.07 5.49
N GLY A 15 6.61 7.53 6.70
CA GLY A 15 5.82 8.15 7.76
C GLY A 15 6.31 9.54 8.14
N VAL A 16 7.62 9.74 8.28
CA VAL A 16 8.24 11.05 8.51
C VAL A 16 7.99 12.00 7.33
N GLY A 17 8.05 11.49 6.09
CA GLY A 17 7.66 12.25 4.91
C GLY A 17 6.21 12.74 4.98
N LEU A 18 5.27 11.86 5.36
CA LEU A 18 3.87 12.24 5.57
C LEU A 18 3.68 13.20 6.74
N MET A 19 4.39 13.03 7.85
CA MET A 19 4.35 13.96 8.98
C MET A 19 4.69 15.37 8.51
N SER A 20 5.77 15.51 7.73
CA SER A 20 6.21 16.80 7.16
C SER A 20 5.17 17.38 6.20
N LEU A 21 4.73 16.59 5.21
CA LEU A 21 3.79 17.05 4.17
C LEU A 21 2.37 17.33 4.68
N SER A 22 2.00 16.75 5.82
CA SER A 22 0.67 16.90 6.41
C SER A 22 0.63 17.87 7.59
N GLU A 23 1.74 18.56 7.87
CA GLU A 23 1.89 19.46 9.02
C GLU A 23 1.49 18.75 10.33
N GLY A 24 1.94 17.51 10.48
CA GLY A 24 1.73 16.64 11.65
C GLY A 24 0.32 16.07 11.84
N ARG A 25 -0.58 16.20 10.84
CA ARG A 25 -1.86 15.46 10.83
C ARG A 25 -1.66 13.96 10.75
N PHE A 26 -0.63 13.51 10.03
CA PHE A 26 0.00 12.22 10.26
C PHE A 26 1.00 12.42 11.41
N SER A 27 0.75 11.80 12.55
CA SER A 27 1.50 12.03 13.80
C SER A 27 2.51 10.89 14.08
N PRO A 28 3.42 11.05 15.06
CA PRO A 28 4.32 9.96 15.48
C PRO A 28 3.58 8.64 15.80
N GLN A 29 2.36 8.74 16.35
CA GLN A 29 1.54 7.56 16.66
C GLN A 29 1.12 6.80 15.39
N HIS A 30 0.84 7.52 14.29
CA HIS A 30 0.54 6.88 13.01
C HIS A 30 1.77 6.14 12.48
N CYS A 31 2.95 6.78 12.53
CA CYS A 31 4.21 6.18 12.10
C CYS A 31 4.53 4.89 12.85
N ILE A 32 4.39 4.88 14.18
CA ILE A 32 4.70 3.70 14.99
C ILE A 32 3.74 2.55 14.68
N ILE A 33 2.43 2.80 14.59
CA ILE A 33 1.46 1.73 14.27
C ILE A 33 1.71 1.20 12.85
N TYR A 34 1.91 2.09 11.88
CA TYR A 34 2.23 1.72 10.50
C TYR A 34 3.48 0.84 10.42
N ALA A 35 4.58 1.28 11.05
CA ALA A 35 5.84 0.56 11.05
C ALA A 35 5.77 -0.76 11.82
N THR A 36 5.05 -0.80 12.95
CA THR A 36 4.87 -2.03 13.73
C THR A 36 4.19 -3.11 12.89
N ASN A 37 3.19 -2.76 12.08
CA ASN A 37 2.48 -3.74 11.26
C ASN A 37 3.23 -4.11 9.97
N ALA A 38 4.17 -3.28 9.51
CA ALA A 38 5.09 -3.65 8.43
C ALA A 38 6.26 -4.52 8.91
N PHE A 39 6.70 -4.32 10.15
CA PHE A 39 7.72 -5.14 10.79
C PHE A 39 7.14 -6.46 11.30
N LEU A 40 6.26 -6.42 12.30
CA LEU A 40 5.80 -7.62 13.00
C LEU A 40 4.62 -8.28 12.33
N GLY A 41 3.80 -7.52 11.59
CA GLY A 41 2.40 -7.86 11.34
C GLY A 41 2.21 -9.28 10.81
N PRO A 42 2.39 -9.53 9.51
CA PRO A 42 2.23 -10.87 8.95
C PRO A 42 3.22 -11.90 9.51
N ASP A 43 4.42 -11.46 9.90
CA ASP A 43 5.47 -12.28 10.55
C ASP A 43 5.05 -12.88 11.91
N LEU A 44 3.96 -12.41 12.53
CA LEU A 44 3.36 -13.09 13.68
C LEU A 44 2.97 -14.54 13.36
N GLY A 45 2.66 -14.85 12.09
CA GLY A 45 2.42 -16.21 11.62
C GLY A 45 3.67 -17.08 11.77
N SER A 46 4.78 -16.64 11.19
CA SER A 46 6.09 -17.30 11.25
C SER A 46 6.59 -17.45 12.70
N PHE A 47 6.38 -16.42 13.53
CA PHE A 47 6.70 -16.50 14.96
C PHE A 47 5.84 -17.54 15.71
N SER A 48 4.55 -17.63 15.38
CA SER A 48 3.64 -18.61 15.99
C SER A 48 4.00 -20.04 15.60
N GLU A 49 4.41 -20.27 14.34
CA GLU A 49 4.94 -21.56 13.92
C GLU A 49 6.22 -21.94 14.68
N TRP A 50 7.18 -21.02 14.75
CA TRP A 50 8.40 -21.23 15.52
C TRP A 50 8.10 -21.56 16.99
N LEU A 51 7.19 -20.83 17.63
CA LEU A 51 6.81 -21.04 19.02
C LEU A 51 6.13 -22.41 19.23
N THR A 52 5.17 -22.76 18.39
CA THR A 52 4.45 -24.06 18.48
C THR A 52 5.36 -25.25 18.20
N SER A 53 6.32 -25.10 17.27
CA SER A 53 7.34 -26.12 17.00
C SER A 53 8.29 -26.32 18.19
N THR A 54 8.63 -25.23 18.90
CA THR A 54 9.53 -25.27 20.06
C THR A 54 8.86 -25.84 21.30
N ILE A 55 7.58 -25.53 21.54
CA ILE A 55 6.83 -26.00 22.73
C ILE A 55 6.21 -27.39 22.50
N GLY A 56 6.18 -27.90 21.26
CA GLY A 56 5.64 -29.22 20.94
C GLY A 56 4.11 -29.27 20.80
N PHE A 57 3.46 -28.11 20.56
CA PHE A 57 2.00 -28.01 20.39
C PHE A 57 1.47 -28.40 19.00
N GLY A 58 2.32 -29.05 18.17
CA GLY A 58 1.96 -29.59 16.87
C GLY A 58 2.31 -28.66 15.71
N HIS A 59 3.24 -29.10 14.87
CA HIS A 59 3.71 -28.37 13.67
C HIS A 59 2.57 -28.00 12.72
N ASN A 60 1.56 -28.86 12.58
CA ASN A 60 0.41 -28.62 11.70
C ASN A 60 -0.42 -27.39 12.12
N LEU A 61 -0.54 -27.12 13.42
CA LEU A 61 -1.25 -25.94 13.91
C LEU A 61 -0.44 -24.67 13.64
N GLY A 62 0.88 -24.73 13.87
CA GLY A 62 1.80 -23.64 13.58
C GLY A 62 1.81 -23.25 12.10
N SER A 63 1.94 -24.24 11.20
CA SER A 63 1.91 -24.03 9.76
C SER A 63 0.57 -23.45 9.28
N LEU A 64 -0.56 -23.93 9.80
CA LEU A 64 -1.87 -23.35 9.47
C LEU A 64 -1.97 -21.88 9.88
N ILE A 65 -1.47 -21.54 11.09
CA ILE A 65 -1.45 -20.16 11.58
C ILE A 65 -0.54 -19.30 10.69
N MET A 66 0.64 -19.81 10.30
CA MET A 66 1.54 -19.15 9.37
C MET A 66 0.84 -18.86 8.04
N ASP A 67 0.32 -19.88 7.36
CA ASP A 67 -0.33 -19.73 6.05
C ASP A 67 -1.51 -18.75 6.09
N THR A 68 -2.21 -18.71 7.23
CA THR A 68 -3.38 -17.87 7.40
C THR A 68 -3.01 -16.43 7.75
N ILE A 69 -2.09 -16.20 8.69
CA ILE A 69 -1.70 -14.87 9.16
C ILE A 69 -0.73 -14.20 8.17
N HIS A 70 0.14 -14.97 7.53
CA HIS A 70 1.11 -14.51 6.53
C HIS A 70 0.50 -14.37 5.12
N HIS A 71 -0.84 -14.28 5.01
CA HIS A 71 -1.51 -13.97 3.75
C HIS A 71 -1.86 -12.46 3.67
N PRO A 72 -1.59 -11.79 2.53
CA PRO A 72 -1.74 -10.33 2.35
C PRO A 72 -3.05 -9.71 2.84
N PHE A 73 -4.14 -10.46 2.72
CA PHE A 73 -5.47 -9.98 3.09
C PHE A 73 -6.03 -10.63 4.35
N TYR A 74 -5.61 -11.85 4.70
CA TYR A 74 -6.20 -12.54 5.84
C TYR A 74 -5.69 -11.99 7.16
N TYR A 75 -4.43 -11.51 7.20
CA TYR A 75 -3.94 -10.73 8.33
C TYR A 75 -4.90 -9.60 8.71
N ILE A 76 -5.33 -8.83 7.70
CA ILE A 76 -6.22 -7.69 7.88
C ILE A 76 -7.60 -8.15 8.34
N LEU A 77 -8.15 -9.20 7.73
CA LEU A 77 -9.49 -9.70 8.06
C LEU A 77 -9.56 -10.30 9.46
N ILE A 78 -8.52 -11.01 9.89
CA ILE A 78 -8.49 -11.75 11.16
C ILE A 78 -8.00 -10.85 12.30
N LEU A 79 -6.85 -10.19 12.10
CA LEU A 79 -6.20 -9.40 13.14
C LEU A 79 -6.46 -7.90 13.04
N GLY A 80 -6.91 -7.38 11.89
CA GLY A 80 -7.16 -5.95 11.73
C GLY A 80 -8.16 -5.40 12.74
N PHE A 81 -9.30 -6.07 12.94
CA PHE A 81 -10.29 -5.65 13.93
C PHE A 81 -9.75 -5.66 15.36
N PRO A 82 -9.23 -6.77 15.93
CA PRO A 82 -8.72 -6.76 17.31
C PRO A 82 -7.54 -5.81 17.51
N LEU A 83 -6.60 -5.74 16.55
CA LEU A 83 -5.47 -4.82 16.62
C LEU A 83 -5.92 -3.35 16.57
N SER A 84 -6.97 -3.02 15.82
CA SER A 84 -7.48 -1.65 15.78
C SER A 84 -7.97 -1.15 17.15
N PHE A 85 -8.57 -2.03 17.96
CA PHE A 85 -8.99 -1.71 19.33
C PHE A 85 -7.78 -1.56 20.24
N PHE A 86 -6.84 -2.51 20.15
CA PHE A 86 -5.61 -2.49 20.94
C PHE A 86 -4.77 -1.23 20.67
N TYR A 87 -4.53 -0.90 19.41
CA TYR A 87 -3.76 0.29 19.04
C TYR A 87 -4.48 1.59 19.38
N SER A 88 -5.81 1.66 19.26
CA SER A 88 -6.57 2.84 19.70
C SER A 88 -6.48 3.05 21.22
N TRP A 89 -6.45 1.96 21.99
CA TRP A 89 -6.22 2.01 23.44
C TRP A 89 -4.79 2.45 23.78
N ILE A 90 -3.77 1.88 23.14
CA ILE A 90 -2.37 2.28 23.33
C ILE A 90 -2.15 3.75 22.96
N SER A 91 -2.73 4.21 21.85
CA SER A 91 -2.65 5.59 21.40
C SER A 91 -3.12 6.58 22.48
N ARG A 92 -4.22 6.27 23.18
CA ARG A 92 -4.69 7.06 24.34
C ARG A 92 -3.66 7.09 25.46
N ILE A 93 -3.08 5.94 25.80
CA ILE A 93 -2.07 5.85 26.86
C ILE A 93 -0.83 6.66 26.52
N PHE A 94 -0.33 6.55 25.28
CA PHE A 94 0.85 7.30 24.84
C PHE A 94 0.64 8.80 24.89
N LEU A 95 -0.56 9.26 24.50
CA LEU A 95 -0.90 10.67 24.57
C LEU A 95 -1.03 11.15 26.03
N GLN A 96 -1.79 10.44 26.86
CA GLN A 96 -2.02 10.80 28.27
C GLN A 96 -0.74 10.83 29.09
N LYS A 97 0.23 9.96 28.77
CA LYS A 97 1.53 9.91 29.45
C LYS A 97 2.59 10.82 28.81
N GLY A 98 2.26 11.56 27.74
CA GLY A 98 3.22 12.41 27.03
C GLY A 98 4.38 11.64 26.39
N ILE A 99 4.18 10.36 26.06
CA ILE A 99 5.22 9.51 25.44
C ILE A 99 5.36 9.86 23.95
N LEU A 100 4.24 10.07 23.26
CA LEU A 100 4.20 10.47 21.85
C LEU A 100 3.29 11.66 21.67
N ASP A 101 3.80 12.66 20.95
CA ASP A 101 3.06 13.87 20.62
C ASP A 101 1.96 13.62 19.58
N SER A 102 0.95 14.49 19.58
CA SER A 102 -0.09 14.59 18.56
C SER A 102 -0.49 16.05 18.46
N ILE A 103 -0.26 16.68 17.31
CA ILE A 103 -0.57 18.11 17.11
C ILE A 103 -2.05 18.41 17.38
N SER A 104 -2.94 17.48 17.02
CA SER A 104 -4.38 17.64 17.28
C SER A 104 -4.75 17.45 18.76
N GLY A 105 -3.84 16.92 19.59
CA GLY A 105 -4.16 16.53 20.97
C GLY A 105 -5.18 15.40 21.06
N VAL A 106 -5.48 14.70 19.95
CA VAL A 106 -6.47 13.62 19.90
C VAL A 106 -5.77 12.28 19.66
N PRO A 107 -6.14 11.22 20.41
CA PRO A 107 -5.66 9.87 20.16
C PRO A 107 -6.33 9.26 18.93
N LEU A 108 -5.65 8.28 18.31
CA LEU A 108 -6.14 7.60 17.12
C LEU A 108 -7.38 6.76 17.42
N ASN A 109 -8.38 6.94 16.57
CA ASN A 109 -9.59 6.15 16.62
C ASN A 109 -9.38 4.77 15.95
N ARG A 110 -10.32 3.86 16.18
CA ARG A 110 -10.24 2.48 15.70
C ARG A 110 -10.17 2.39 14.17
N LEU A 111 -10.87 3.26 13.44
CA LEU A 111 -10.82 3.26 11.98
C LEU A 111 -9.43 3.67 11.48
N GLN A 112 -8.83 4.71 12.06
CA GLN A 112 -7.46 5.12 11.74
C GLN A 112 -6.48 3.98 12.01
N CYS A 113 -6.61 3.31 13.17
CA CYS A 113 -5.78 2.15 13.50
C CYS A 113 -5.98 0.99 12.52
N LEU A 114 -7.23 0.68 12.12
CA LEU A 114 -7.50 -0.36 11.12
C LEU A 114 -6.81 -0.05 9.78
N LEU A 115 -6.91 1.20 9.32
CA LEU A 115 -6.24 1.65 8.09
C LEU A 115 -4.72 1.53 8.19
N LEU A 116 -4.12 1.87 9.34
CA LEU A 116 -2.68 1.77 9.57
C LEU A 116 -2.21 0.32 9.68
N VAL A 117 -3.00 -0.56 10.30
CA VAL A 117 -2.74 -2.00 10.35
C VAL A 117 -2.73 -2.57 8.93
N SER A 118 -3.75 -2.25 8.13
CA SER A 118 -3.81 -2.66 6.72
C SER A 118 -2.65 -2.09 5.91
N ALA A 119 -2.31 -0.81 6.08
CA ALA A 119 -1.21 -0.20 5.37
C ALA A 119 0.12 -0.88 5.69
N GLY A 120 0.38 -1.10 6.98
CA GLY A 120 1.61 -1.74 7.46
C GLY A 120 1.73 -3.17 6.94
N SER A 121 0.68 -3.98 7.11
CA SER A 121 0.70 -5.38 6.67
C SER A 121 0.86 -5.52 5.16
N ILE A 122 0.25 -4.65 4.35
CA ILE A 122 0.43 -4.69 2.90
C ILE A 122 1.83 -4.19 2.51
N SER A 123 2.38 -3.20 3.23
CA SER A 123 3.74 -2.70 3.01
C SER A 123 4.81 -3.74 3.35
N HIS A 124 4.55 -4.64 4.30
CA HIS A 124 5.38 -5.81 4.58
C HIS A 124 5.56 -6.64 3.31
N PHE A 125 4.44 -7.10 2.74
CA PHE A 125 4.44 -7.88 1.51
C PHE A 125 5.04 -7.16 0.29
N PHE A 126 5.07 -5.83 0.26
CA PHE A 126 5.77 -5.12 -0.82
C PHE A 126 7.25 -5.49 -0.88
N LEU A 127 7.93 -5.49 0.27
CA LEU A 127 9.35 -5.81 0.35
C LEU A 127 9.60 -7.31 0.25
N ASP A 128 8.73 -8.14 0.81
CA ASP A 128 8.91 -9.60 0.75
C ASP A 128 8.71 -10.13 -0.66
N HIS A 129 7.69 -9.68 -1.40
CA HIS A 129 7.52 -10.12 -2.78
C HIS A 129 8.72 -9.76 -3.67
N LEU A 130 9.45 -8.69 -3.38
CA LEU A 130 10.62 -8.25 -4.14
C LEU A 130 11.92 -8.97 -3.74
N PHE A 131 12.08 -9.32 -2.46
CA PHE A 131 13.37 -9.75 -1.92
C PHE A 131 13.33 -11.10 -1.18
N GLU A 132 12.17 -11.73 -1.07
CA GLU A 132 12.01 -13.07 -0.51
C GLU A 132 12.02 -14.15 -1.60
N GLU A 133 12.36 -15.38 -1.18
CA GLU A 133 12.46 -16.56 -2.05
C GLU A 133 13.40 -16.38 -3.27
N ASN A 134 14.42 -15.51 -3.15
CA ASN A 134 15.27 -15.10 -4.27
C ASN A 134 14.48 -14.52 -5.46
N GLY A 135 13.36 -13.83 -5.20
CA GLY A 135 12.49 -13.30 -6.24
C GLY A 135 11.67 -14.38 -6.93
N HIS A 136 11.23 -15.41 -6.19
CA HIS A 136 10.38 -16.47 -6.71
C HIS A 136 9.03 -16.61 -6.00
N SER A 137 8.65 -15.61 -5.19
CA SER A 137 7.31 -15.55 -4.61
C SER A 137 6.23 -15.74 -5.69
N SER A 138 5.09 -16.34 -5.30
CA SER A 138 3.99 -16.59 -6.23
C SER A 138 3.52 -15.33 -6.95
N MET A 139 3.45 -14.20 -6.23
CA MET A 139 3.14 -12.89 -6.80
C MET A 139 4.22 -12.42 -7.77
N TYR A 140 5.50 -12.49 -7.40
CA TYR A 140 6.58 -12.03 -8.29
C TYR A 140 6.68 -12.89 -9.55
N THR A 141 6.58 -14.21 -9.40
CA THR A 141 6.51 -15.15 -10.53
C THR A 141 5.31 -14.84 -11.43
N TRP A 142 4.15 -14.52 -10.85
CA TRP A 142 2.99 -14.07 -11.62
C TRP A 142 3.26 -12.75 -12.35
N ILE A 143 3.87 -11.75 -11.70
CA ILE A 143 4.27 -10.49 -12.34
C ILE A 143 5.13 -10.77 -13.56
N MET A 144 6.22 -11.53 -13.37
CA MET A 144 7.15 -11.88 -14.44
C MET A 144 6.46 -12.68 -15.55
N SER A 145 5.47 -13.53 -15.23
CA SER A 145 4.69 -14.25 -16.25
C SER A 145 3.91 -13.35 -17.21
N THR A 146 3.71 -12.07 -16.86
CA THR A 146 3.06 -11.09 -17.73
C THR A 146 4.00 -10.43 -18.76
N GLY A 147 5.31 -10.67 -18.65
CA GLY A 147 6.33 -10.21 -19.60
C GLY A 147 6.67 -11.24 -20.68
N TRP A 148 7.66 -10.92 -21.52
CA TRP A 148 8.11 -11.82 -22.59
C TRP A 148 9.60 -12.16 -22.45
N TRP A 149 9.88 -13.46 -22.30
CA TRP A 149 11.22 -13.97 -21.99
C TRP A 149 11.75 -15.00 -22.99
N LYS A 150 11.01 -15.28 -24.06
CA LYS A 150 11.37 -16.31 -25.08
C LYS A 150 12.29 -15.73 -26.16
N GLY A 151 13.31 -14.98 -25.75
CA GLY A 151 14.17 -14.18 -26.63
C GLY A 151 13.53 -12.85 -27.00
N ARG A 152 13.99 -12.26 -28.12
CA ARG A 152 13.57 -10.92 -28.53
C ARG A 152 12.06 -10.84 -28.74
N ALA A 153 11.39 -9.90 -28.06
CA ALA A 153 9.96 -9.70 -28.26
C ALA A 153 9.64 -9.27 -29.72
N PRO A 154 8.57 -9.82 -30.33
CA PRO A 154 8.10 -9.36 -31.63
C PRO A 154 7.70 -7.88 -31.56
N VAL A 155 8.05 -7.13 -32.61
CA VAL A 155 7.64 -5.74 -32.74
C VAL A 155 6.14 -5.69 -33.00
N ASN A 156 5.39 -5.08 -32.08
CA ASN A 156 3.95 -4.87 -32.20
C ASN A 156 3.68 -3.37 -32.42
N THR A 157 3.29 -3.01 -33.64
CA THR A 157 2.95 -1.62 -34.00
C THR A 157 1.71 -1.12 -33.28
N ASP A 158 0.76 -2.01 -32.98
CA ASP A 158 -0.48 -1.65 -32.28
C ASP A 158 -0.14 -1.21 -30.86
N SER A 159 0.82 -1.86 -30.21
CA SER A 159 1.34 -1.45 -28.89
C SER A 159 1.87 -0.03 -28.92
N VAL A 160 2.64 0.35 -29.95
CA VAL A 160 3.18 1.72 -30.06
C VAL A 160 2.05 2.74 -30.17
N VAL A 161 1.04 2.45 -30.99
CA VAL A 161 -0.10 3.36 -31.19
C VAL A 161 -0.94 3.46 -29.91
N VAL A 162 -1.28 2.34 -29.29
CA VAL A 162 -2.13 2.29 -28.09
C VAL A 162 -1.41 2.94 -26.90
N VAL A 163 -0.19 2.50 -26.58
CA VAL A 163 0.58 3.02 -25.45
C VAL A 163 0.92 4.49 -25.67
N GLY A 164 1.40 4.85 -26.87
CA GLY A 164 1.68 6.23 -27.22
C GLY A 164 0.47 7.15 -27.07
N SER A 165 -0.71 6.67 -27.48
CA SER A 165 -1.98 7.40 -27.31
C SER A 165 -2.36 7.52 -25.84
N LEU A 166 -2.27 6.45 -25.05
CA LEU A 166 -2.60 6.45 -23.62
C LEU A 166 -1.66 7.37 -22.83
N CYS A 167 -0.35 7.32 -23.09
CA CYS A 167 0.63 8.22 -22.50
C CYS A 167 0.36 9.69 -22.88
N THR A 168 0.09 9.96 -24.16
CA THR A 168 -0.24 11.31 -24.63
C THR A 168 -1.50 11.84 -23.96
N CYS A 169 -2.55 11.02 -23.84
CA CYS A 169 -3.77 11.35 -23.12
C CYS A 169 -3.51 11.60 -21.63
N LEU A 170 -2.64 10.82 -21.00
CA LEU A 170 -2.28 11.00 -19.60
C LEU A 170 -1.54 12.33 -19.38
N PHE A 171 -0.47 12.58 -20.13
CA PHE A 171 0.29 13.83 -20.03
C PHE A 171 -0.56 15.04 -20.40
N GLY A 172 -1.21 15.01 -21.56
CA GLY A 172 -2.06 16.10 -22.05
C GLY A 172 -3.25 16.37 -21.14
N GLY A 173 -3.91 15.32 -20.66
CA GLY A 173 -5.02 15.42 -19.70
C GLY A 173 -4.57 15.99 -18.36
N PHE A 174 -3.42 15.55 -17.84
CA PHE A 174 -2.88 16.06 -16.57
C PHE A 174 -2.52 17.55 -16.68
N ILE A 175 -1.84 17.95 -17.75
CA ILE A 175 -1.55 19.36 -18.06
C ILE A 175 -2.86 20.15 -18.18
N TYR A 176 -3.85 19.63 -18.88
CA TYR A 176 -5.14 20.29 -19.07
C TYR A 176 -5.92 20.50 -17.77
N ILE A 177 -5.88 19.51 -16.86
CA ILE A 177 -6.54 19.59 -15.54
C ILE A 177 -5.85 20.64 -14.66
N ASN A 178 -4.52 20.65 -14.66
CA ASN A 178 -3.68 21.47 -13.77
C ASN A 178 -3.18 22.79 -14.39
N ARG A 179 -3.61 23.14 -15.61
CA ARG A 179 -3.28 24.43 -16.22
C ARG A 179 -3.74 25.60 -15.35
N VAL A 180 -2.96 26.68 -15.38
CA VAL A 180 -3.24 27.91 -14.63
C VAL A 180 -4.59 28.49 -15.05
N LYS A 181 -5.59 28.38 -14.17
CA LYS A 181 -6.91 29.01 -14.29
C LYS A 181 -7.38 29.44 -12.91
N GLN A 182 -7.84 30.69 -12.78
CA GLN A 182 -8.17 31.32 -11.50
C GLN A 182 -9.38 30.70 -10.75
N SER A 183 -10.17 29.79 -11.34
CA SER A 183 -11.47 29.39 -10.76
C SER A 183 -11.59 27.95 -10.24
N LYS A 184 -10.56 27.10 -10.35
CA LYS A 184 -10.66 25.69 -9.93
C LYS A 184 -10.08 25.49 -8.54
N SER A 185 -10.84 24.85 -7.65
CA SER A 185 -10.31 24.42 -6.35
C SER A 185 -9.26 23.31 -6.53
N PHE A 186 -8.24 23.30 -5.68
CA PHE A 186 -7.22 22.25 -5.62
C PHE A 186 -7.86 20.85 -5.49
N ARG A 187 -8.89 20.71 -4.65
CA ARG A 187 -9.60 19.44 -4.45
C ARG A 187 -10.20 18.93 -5.77
N THR A 188 -10.81 19.80 -6.56
CA THR A 188 -11.37 19.42 -7.86
C THR A 188 -10.28 18.96 -8.83
N GLN A 189 -9.14 19.66 -8.86
CA GLN A 189 -8.02 19.29 -9.73
C GLN A 189 -7.42 17.94 -9.35
N TRP A 190 -7.14 17.73 -8.06
CA TRP A 190 -6.65 16.45 -7.54
C TRP A 190 -7.60 15.29 -7.85
N VAL A 191 -8.91 15.43 -7.58
CA VAL A 191 -9.89 14.38 -7.89
C VAL A 191 -9.91 14.07 -9.39
N GLN A 192 -9.86 15.09 -10.25
CA GLN A 192 -9.84 14.91 -11.70
C GLN A 192 -8.55 14.21 -12.16
N SER A 193 -7.39 14.57 -11.59
CA SER A 193 -6.11 13.92 -11.90
C SER A 193 -6.11 12.45 -11.49
N VAL A 194 -6.62 12.11 -10.30
CA VAL A 194 -6.77 10.71 -9.86
C VAL A 194 -7.71 9.95 -10.80
N LYS A 195 -8.86 10.54 -11.16
CA LYS A 195 -9.79 9.93 -12.12
C LYS A 195 -9.13 9.67 -13.48
N LEU A 196 -8.37 10.63 -14.00
CA LEU A 196 -7.63 10.45 -15.26
C LEU A 196 -6.64 9.29 -15.16
N ILE A 197 -5.84 9.23 -14.11
CA ILE A 197 -4.86 8.16 -13.88
C ILE A 197 -5.57 6.80 -13.83
N LEU A 198 -6.66 6.69 -13.08
CA LEU A 198 -7.42 5.43 -12.94
C LEU A 198 -8.03 4.98 -14.27
N VAL A 199 -8.59 5.90 -15.06
CA VAL A 199 -9.14 5.57 -16.38
C VAL A 199 -8.03 5.08 -17.32
N ILE A 200 -6.91 5.80 -17.41
CA ILE A 200 -5.79 5.41 -18.27
C ILE A 200 -5.19 4.07 -17.83
N ALA A 201 -4.94 3.89 -16.53
CA ALA A 201 -4.41 2.64 -15.98
C ALA A 201 -5.34 1.45 -16.27
N SER A 202 -6.66 1.66 -16.13
CA SER A 202 -7.65 0.62 -16.40
C SER A 202 -7.70 0.25 -17.89
N LEU A 203 -7.71 1.23 -18.78
CA LEU A 203 -7.62 1.00 -20.23
C LEU A 203 -6.33 0.28 -20.60
N TYR A 204 -5.22 0.62 -19.94
CA TYR A 204 -3.94 -0.02 -20.19
C TYR A 204 -3.90 -1.47 -19.69
N CYS A 205 -4.43 -1.73 -18.50
CA CYS A 205 -4.60 -3.10 -18.00
C CYS A 205 -5.47 -3.95 -18.92
N VAL A 206 -6.56 -3.39 -19.46
CA VAL A 206 -7.43 -4.07 -20.44
C VAL A 206 -6.66 -4.39 -21.72
N TRP A 207 -5.86 -3.44 -22.23
CA TRP A 207 -4.98 -3.69 -23.37
C TRP A 207 -4.02 -4.85 -23.08
N CYS A 208 -3.28 -4.79 -21.97
CA CYS A 208 -2.32 -5.84 -21.63
C CYS A 208 -3.01 -7.20 -21.47
N ALA A 209 -4.09 -7.26 -20.69
CA ALA A 209 -4.87 -8.48 -20.50
C ALA A 209 -5.40 -9.04 -21.82
N SER A 210 -5.79 -8.19 -22.77
CA SER A 210 -6.24 -8.65 -24.10
C SER A 210 -5.12 -9.34 -24.90
N GLN A 211 -3.90 -8.79 -24.86
CA GLN A 211 -2.77 -9.36 -25.59
C GLN A 211 -2.30 -10.68 -24.95
N LEU A 212 -2.33 -10.76 -23.61
CA LEU A 212 -1.88 -11.93 -22.86
C LEU A 212 -2.90 -13.07 -22.84
N TYR A 213 -4.16 -12.78 -22.57
CA TYR A 213 -5.16 -13.80 -22.25
C TYR A 213 -6.19 -14.04 -23.36
N LEU A 214 -6.40 -13.07 -24.25
CA LEU A 214 -7.44 -13.19 -25.29
C LEU A 214 -6.88 -13.50 -26.69
N ARG A 215 -5.61 -13.19 -26.97
CA ARG A 215 -4.98 -13.57 -28.24
C ARG A 215 -4.48 -15.01 -28.21
N ASN A 216 -4.55 -15.67 -29.37
CA ASN A 216 -4.05 -17.02 -29.56
C ASN A 216 -3.18 -17.09 -30.83
N PRO A 217 -1.84 -17.27 -30.72
CA PRO A 217 -1.09 -17.40 -29.46
C PRO A 217 -1.03 -16.07 -28.68
N PRO A 218 -0.83 -16.12 -27.34
CA PRO A 218 -0.55 -14.92 -26.53
C PRO A 218 0.60 -14.09 -27.10
N GLN A 219 0.49 -12.78 -27.00
CA GLN A 219 1.51 -11.83 -27.47
C GLN A 219 1.92 -10.88 -26.35
N PRO A 220 3.17 -10.37 -26.36
CA PRO A 220 3.56 -9.33 -25.43
C PRO A 220 2.72 -8.07 -25.65
N ALA A 221 2.26 -7.50 -24.54
CA ALA A 221 1.52 -6.24 -24.57
C ALA A 221 2.40 -5.08 -25.05
N VAL A 222 3.65 -5.02 -24.57
CA VAL A 222 4.67 -4.03 -24.92
C VAL A 222 6.05 -4.65 -24.78
N GLY A 223 6.70 -4.97 -25.91
CA GLY A 223 8.09 -5.44 -25.89
C GLY A 223 8.32 -6.64 -24.95
N GLU A 224 9.35 -6.56 -24.12
CA GLU A 224 9.72 -7.62 -23.15
C GLU A 224 9.11 -7.36 -21.76
N GLU A 225 8.35 -6.27 -21.59
CA GLU A 225 7.98 -5.72 -20.29
C GLU A 225 6.79 -6.43 -19.64
N ALA A 226 6.82 -6.53 -18.31
CA ALA A 226 5.80 -7.18 -17.47
C ALA A 226 4.74 -6.19 -16.95
N ASP A 227 4.27 -5.29 -17.82
CA ASP A 227 3.53 -4.09 -17.41
C ASP A 227 2.25 -4.38 -16.63
N LEU A 228 1.47 -5.40 -17.01
CA LEU A 228 0.24 -5.75 -16.30
C LEU A 228 0.55 -6.14 -14.85
N GLY A 229 1.51 -7.05 -14.67
CA GLY A 229 1.94 -7.49 -13.35
C GLY A 229 2.47 -6.34 -12.52
N VAL A 230 3.33 -5.50 -13.10
CA VAL A 230 3.92 -4.33 -12.44
C VAL A 230 2.84 -3.33 -12.00
N ILE A 231 1.87 -3.00 -12.86
CA ILE A 231 0.80 -2.06 -12.50
C ILE A 231 -0.06 -2.58 -11.35
N VAL A 232 -0.44 -3.86 -11.40
CA VAL A 232 -1.23 -4.50 -10.33
C VAL A 232 -0.43 -4.54 -9.03
N PHE A 233 0.85 -4.90 -9.09
CA PHE A 233 1.74 -4.92 -7.95
C PHE A 233 1.88 -3.53 -7.30
N LEU A 234 2.17 -2.50 -8.10
CA LEU A 234 2.26 -1.13 -7.62
C LEU A 234 0.93 -0.62 -7.04
N ALA A 235 -0.20 -0.95 -7.67
CA ALA A 235 -1.51 -0.55 -7.16
C ALA A 235 -1.77 -1.12 -5.76
N ILE A 236 -1.52 -2.41 -5.56
CA ILE A 236 -1.82 -3.13 -4.32
C ILE A 236 -0.76 -2.85 -3.25
N TYR A 237 0.52 -2.99 -3.57
CA TYR A 237 1.59 -3.03 -2.57
C TYR A 237 2.33 -1.70 -2.39
N LEU A 238 2.21 -0.77 -3.36
CA LEU A 238 2.79 0.57 -3.24
C LEU A 238 1.72 1.63 -2.97
N PHE A 239 0.79 1.88 -3.90
CA PHE A 239 -0.12 3.03 -3.80
C PHE A 239 -1.22 2.87 -2.76
N LEU A 240 -1.76 1.66 -2.59
CA LEU A 240 -2.83 1.40 -1.61
C LEU A 240 -2.37 1.66 -0.16
N PRO A 241 -1.24 1.12 0.35
CA PRO A 241 -0.75 1.40 1.70
C PRO A 241 -0.58 2.90 1.97
N HIS A 242 0.05 3.61 1.04
CA HIS A 242 0.24 5.05 1.15
C HIS A 242 -1.09 5.80 1.17
N SER A 243 -2.07 5.38 0.37
CA SER A 243 -3.42 5.96 0.38
C SER A 243 -4.13 5.72 1.70
N LEU A 244 -4.01 4.52 2.28
CA LEU A 244 -4.57 4.18 3.60
C LEU A 244 -3.95 5.03 4.70
N CYS A 245 -2.64 5.29 4.65
CA CYS A 245 -1.96 6.23 5.56
C CYS A 245 -2.46 7.67 5.41
N ILE A 246 -2.71 8.14 4.18
CA ILE A 246 -3.28 9.48 3.95
C ILE A 246 -4.72 9.54 4.49
N MET A 247 -5.51 8.49 4.29
CA MET A 247 -6.88 8.40 4.80
C MET A 247 -6.97 8.31 6.32
N SER A 248 -5.92 7.82 6.99
CA SER A 248 -5.89 7.73 8.45
C SER A 248 -5.48 9.02 9.14
N MET A 249 -4.99 10.03 8.41
CA MET A 249 -4.60 11.33 8.97
C MET A 249 -5.73 11.98 9.77
N ASN A 250 -5.36 12.68 10.85
CA ASN A 250 -6.30 13.52 11.58
C ASN A 250 -6.94 14.57 10.65
N PRO A 251 -8.19 15.00 10.92
CA PRO A 251 -8.83 16.07 10.13
C PRO A 251 -7.98 17.35 10.17
N LYS A 252 -8.14 18.21 9.16
CA LYS A 252 -7.65 19.59 9.29
C LYS A 252 -8.53 20.27 10.33
N ASP A 253 -7.91 20.93 11.30
CA ASP A 253 -8.63 21.71 12.31
C ASP A 253 -9.43 22.82 11.61
N ASN A 254 -10.71 22.56 11.35
CA ASN A 254 -11.71 23.61 11.15
C ASN A 254 -12.34 24.01 12.50
N HIS A 255 -11.77 23.58 13.63
CA HIS A 255 -12.30 23.80 14.98
C HIS A 255 -11.29 24.51 15.88
N LEU A 256 -10.87 25.70 15.45
CA LEU A 256 -10.51 26.78 16.39
C LEU A 256 -11.74 27.63 16.77
N ASP A 257 -12.96 27.16 16.48
CA ASP A 257 -14.19 27.69 17.07
C ASP A 257 -14.71 26.75 18.16
N THR A 258 -14.52 27.20 19.40
CA THR A 258 -15.31 26.90 20.61
C THR A 258 -15.41 25.44 21.08
N THR A 259 -14.53 25.03 21.99
CA THR A 259 -14.85 24.79 23.42
C THR A 259 -13.65 24.16 24.13
N GLU A 260 -13.34 24.73 25.29
CA GLU A 260 -12.30 24.34 26.22
C GLU A 260 -12.44 22.86 26.64
N LEU A 261 -11.32 22.12 26.70
CA LEU A 261 -11.26 20.87 27.43
C LEU A 261 -11.45 21.16 28.93
N PRO A 262 -12.34 20.49 29.66
CA PRO A 262 -12.38 20.62 31.11
C PRO A 262 -11.11 20.02 31.72
N LEU A 263 -10.56 20.74 32.69
CA LEU A 263 -9.46 20.36 33.58
C LEU A 263 -9.69 19.00 34.27
#